data_AF-A0A1U7SJH0-F1
#
_entry.id   AF-A0A1U7SJH0-F1
#
_cell.length_a   1.000
_cell.length_b   1.000
_cell.length_c   1.000
_cell.angle_alpha   90.00
_cell.angle_beta   90.00
_cell.angle_gamma   90.00
#
_symmetry.space_group_name_H-M   'P 1'
#
loop_
_entity.id
_entity.type
_entity.pdbx_description
1 polymer ?
#
loop_
_entity_poly.entity_id
_entity_poly.type
_entity_poly.pdbx_seq_one_letter_code
_entity_poly.pdbx_strand_id
1 'polypeptide(L)'
;MIVQMQLQSAALRNSKLRGELINSLSAGLLPEETVVVSQVYYQGLTVRHILCEKHSKIMDAMEKLKSGVRFSDVASQFSEDKARQGGDLGWMTRGSMVGPFQEAAFALPVSGMDKPMYTDPPVKTKFGYHIIMVEGRK
;
A
#
# COMPACT_ATOMS: atom_id res chain seq x y z
N MET A 1 -12.45 12.61 -29.28
CA MET A 1 -11.81 11.47 -28.58
C MET A 1 -11.77 11.67 -27.05
N ILE A 2 -12.87 12.06 -26.39
CA ILE A 2 -12.88 12.31 -24.92
C ILE A 2 -13.85 11.37 -24.15
N VAL A 3 -14.63 10.55 -24.87
CA VAL A 3 -15.76 9.81 -24.27
C VAL A 3 -15.35 8.50 -23.57
N GLN A 4 -14.14 7.97 -23.80
CA GLN A 4 -13.75 6.65 -23.30
C GLN A 4 -13.22 6.63 -21.85
N MET A 5 -12.91 7.80 -21.27
CA MET A 5 -12.35 7.90 -19.92
C MET A 5 -13.41 7.75 -18.81
N GLN A 6 -14.70 7.97 -19.12
CA GLN A 6 -15.76 7.91 -18.10
C GLN A 6 -16.24 6.48 -17.81
N LEU A 7 -16.24 5.57 -18.79
CA LEU A 7 -16.68 4.18 -18.61
C LEU A 7 -15.77 3.37 -17.67
N GLN A 8 -14.46 3.62 -17.67
CA GLN A 8 -13.51 2.90 -16.82
C GLN A 8 -13.65 3.26 -15.32
N SER A 9 -14.12 4.47 -15.01
CA SER A 9 -14.28 4.93 -13.61
C SER A 9 -15.47 4.28 -12.89
N ALA A 10 -16.49 3.83 -13.62
CA ALA A 10 -17.70 3.23 -13.06
C ALA A 10 -17.53 1.73 -12.77
N ALA A 11 -16.80 1.01 -13.63
CA ALA A 11 -16.49 -0.41 -13.42
C ALA A 11 -15.56 -0.64 -12.20
N LEU A 12 -14.73 0.34 -11.83
CA LEU A 12 -13.79 0.27 -10.71
C LEU A 12 -14.43 0.28 -9.31
N ARG A 13 -15.72 0.62 -9.18
CA ARG A 13 -16.42 0.70 -7.88
C ARG A 13 -17.21 -0.55 -7.52
N ASN A 14 -17.35 -1.52 -8.43
CA ASN A 14 -18.17 -2.72 -8.21
C ASN A 14 -17.32 -3.98 -8.42
N SER A 15 -17.20 -4.80 -7.37
CA SER A 15 -16.38 -6.03 -7.37
C SER A 15 -16.81 -7.06 -8.42
N LYS A 16 -18.10 -7.09 -8.82
CA LYS A 16 -18.62 -8.02 -9.82
C LYS A 16 -18.22 -7.62 -11.24
N LEU A 17 -18.35 -6.33 -11.58
CA LEU A 17 -17.91 -5.78 -12.87
C LEU A 17 -16.39 -5.91 -13.06
N ARG A 18 -15.62 -5.80 -11.98
CA ARG A 18 -14.16 -6.02 -12.02
C ARG A 18 -13.81 -7.45 -12.44
N GLY A 19 -14.51 -8.46 -11.95
CA GLY A 19 -14.29 -9.87 -12.32
C GLY A 19 -14.61 -10.17 -13.79
N GLU A 20 -15.73 -9.63 -14.29
CA GLU A 20 -16.13 -9.78 -15.70
C GLU A 20 -15.17 -9.07 -16.66
N LEU A 21 -14.62 -7.91 -16.26
CA LEU A 21 -13.60 -7.21 -17.03
C LEU A 21 -12.31 -8.06 -17.14
N ILE A 22 -11.87 -8.68 -16.05
CA ILE A 22 -10.69 -9.55 -16.00
C ILE A 22 -10.86 -10.78 -16.91
N ASN A 23 -12.04 -11.42 -16.89
CA ASN A 23 -12.32 -12.55 -17.78
C ASN A 23 -12.33 -12.11 -19.25
N SER A 24 -12.90 -10.95 -19.56
CA SER A 24 -12.94 -10.42 -20.94
C SER A 24 -11.55 -9.99 -21.45
N LEU A 25 -10.68 -9.51 -20.55
CA LEU A 25 -9.26 -9.23 -20.83
C LEU A 25 -8.50 -10.50 -21.19
N SER A 26 -8.70 -11.60 -20.43
CA SER A 26 -8.05 -12.89 -20.69
C SER A 26 -8.45 -13.52 -22.03
N ALA A 27 -9.63 -13.14 -22.55
CA ALA A 27 -10.14 -13.59 -23.83
C ALA A 27 -9.72 -12.69 -25.02
N GLY A 28 -8.93 -11.62 -24.77
CA GLY A 28 -8.39 -10.76 -25.83
C GLY A 28 -9.41 -9.84 -26.51
N LEU A 29 -10.58 -9.61 -25.89
CA LEU A 29 -11.68 -8.81 -26.48
C LEU A 29 -11.58 -7.30 -26.21
N LEU A 30 -10.56 -6.82 -25.51
CA LEU A 30 -10.38 -5.40 -25.19
C LEU A 30 -9.12 -4.83 -25.86
N PRO A 31 -9.13 -3.53 -26.24
CA PRO A 31 -7.97 -2.89 -26.87
C PRO A 31 -6.75 -2.94 -25.93
N GLU A 32 -5.55 -3.07 -26.51
CA GLU A 32 -4.29 -3.20 -25.75
C GLU A 32 -4.11 -2.11 -24.69
N GLU A 33 -4.52 -0.87 -24.97
CA GLU A 33 -4.48 0.23 -24.00
C GLU A 33 -5.29 -0.06 -22.72
N THR A 34 -6.40 -0.80 -22.81
CA THR A 34 -7.20 -1.22 -21.65
C THR A 34 -6.55 -2.42 -20.92
N VAL A 35 -5.87 -3.31 -21.65
CA VAL A 35 -5.11 -4.43 -21.09
C VAL A 35 -3.91 -3.93 -20.28
N VAL A 36 -3.14 -2.99 -20.85
CA VAL A 36 -1.98 -2.37 -20.20
C VAL A 36 -2.40 -1.65 -18.92
N VAL A 37 -3.50 -0.89 -18.94
CA VAL A 37 -4.06 -0.27 -17.73
C VAL A 37 -4.44 -1.34 -16.70
N SER A 38 -5.13 -2.41 -17.08
CA SER A 38 -5.55 -3.45 -16.13
C SER A 38 -4.37 -4.21 -15.46
N GLN A 39 -3.29 -4.49 -16.19
CA GLN A 39 -2.10 -5.15 -15.65
C GLN A 39 -1.32 -4.24 -14.70
N VAL A 40 -1.23 -2.94 -15.01
CA VAL A 40 -0.66 -1.93 -14.10
C VAL A 40 -1.48 -1.80 -12.80
N TYR A 41 -2.80 -2.01 -12.86
CA TYR A 41 -3.70 -1.99 -11.70
C TYR A 41 -3.77 -3.32 -10.92
N TYR A 42 -3.23 -4.42 -11.45
CA TYR A 42 -3.09 -5.67 -10.70
C TYR A 42 -1.88 -5.67 -9.76
N GLN A 43 -1.07 -4.60 -9.78
CA GLN A 43 0.07 -4.47 -8.89
C GLN A 43 -0.39 -4.33 -7.44
N GLY A 44 0.18 -5.16 -6.58
CA GLY A 44 -0.01 -5.11 -5.14
C GLY A 44 1.29 -5.26 -4.38
N LEU A 45 1.21 -4.90 -3.11
CA LEU A 45 2.33 -4.90 -2.18
C LEU A 45 1.94 -5.70 -0.94
N THR A 46 2.90 -6.43 -0.39
CA THR A 46 2.80 -6.87 1.00
C THR A 46 3.40 -5.76 1.86
N VAL A 47 2.58 -5.13 2.71
CA VAL A 47 2.96 -3.89 3.40
C VAL A 47 2.84 -4.07 4.91
N ARG A 48 3.77 -3.47 5.63
CA ARG A 48 3.74 -3.36 7.09
C ARG A 48 3.89 -1.90 7.48
N HIS A 49 3.22 -1.47 8.53
CA HIS A 49 3.27 -0.08 8.99
C HIS A 49 3.29 0.08 10.51
N ILE A 50 3.69 1.26 10.95
CA ILE A 50 3.48 1.78 12.31
C ILE A 50 2.61 3.01 12.16
N LEU A 51 1.42 3.01 12.76
CA LEU A 51 0.51 4.14 12.76
C LEU A 51 0.48 4.79 14.15
N CYS A 52 0.67 6.10 14.22
CA CYS A 52 0.36 6.87 15.42
C CYS A 52 -0.38 8.16 15.05
N GLU A 53 -1.44 8.50 15.78
CA GLU A 53 -2.16 9.76 15.57
C GLU A 53 -1.26 10.98 15.86
N LYS A 54 -0.49 10.90 16.95
CA LYS A 54 0.40 11.97 17.44
C LYS A 54 1.78 11.93 16.76
N HIS A 55 2.26 13.11 16.36
CA HIS A 55 3.58 13.26 15.74
C HIS A 55 4.73 12.85 16.67
N SER A 56 4.69 13.25 17.95
CA SER A 56 5.75 12.89 18.90
C SER A 56 5.92 11.37 19.01
N LYS A 57 4.80 10.64 19.14
CA LYS A 57 4.81 9.19 19.30
C LYS A 57 5.39 8.45 18.09
N ILE A 58 5.13 8.93 16.86
CA ILE A 58 5.72 8.30 15.66
C ILE A 58 7.22 8.62 15.55
N MET A 59 7.67 9.76 16.06
CA MET A 59 9.09 10.10 16.08
C MET A 59 9.84 9.22 17.08
N ASP A 60 9.27 8.95 18.25
CA ASP A 60 9.83 7.99 19.21
C ASP A 60 9.97 6.59 18.57
N ALA A 61 8.95 6.16 17.81
CA ALA A 61 9.00 4.91 17.06
C ALA A 61 10.12 4.93 15.98
N MET A 62 10.28 6.04 15.26
CA MET A 62 11.35 6.23 14.28
C MET A 62 12.74 6.11 14.92
N GLU A 63 12.94 6.69 16.10
CA GLU A 63 14.20 6.58 16.84
C GLU A 63 14.50 5.12 17.22
N LYS A 64 13.50 4.36 17.65
CA LYS A 64 13.67 2.92 17.95
C LYS A 64 14.09 2.14 16.70
N LEU A 65 13.48 2.40 15.54
CA LEU A 65 13.89 1.78 14.29
C LEU A 65 15.33 2.16 13.92
N LYS A 66 15.70 3.45 14.03
CA LYS A 66 17.07 3.93 13.77
C LYS A 66 18.11 3.32 14.71
N SER A 67 17.72 2.97 15.93
CA SER A 67 18.56 2.24 16.89
C SER A 67 18.71 0.74 16.59
N GLY A 68 18.04 0.23 15.54
CA GLY A 68 18.13 -1.17 15.11
C GLY A 68 17.11 -2.12 15.73
N VAL A 69 16.10 -1.61 16.43
CA VAL A 69 14.99 -2.46 16.93
C VAL A 69 14.18 -2.97 15.74
N ARG A 70 13.80 -4.25 15.77
CA ARG A 70 13.04 -4.88 14.68
C ARG A 70 11.71 -4.16 14.46
N PHE A 71 11.33 -4.00 13.20
CA PHE A 71 10.12 -3.25 12.84
C PHE A 71 8.86 -3.79 13.51
N SER A 72 8.72 -5.12 13.59
CA SER A 72 7.58 -5.79 14.23
C SER A 72 7.46 -5.44 15.71
N ASP A 73 8.60 -5.29 16.38
CA ASP A 73 8.65 -5.06 17.82
C ASP A 73 8.32 -3.60 18.13
N VAL A 74 8.79 -2.67 17.29
CA VAL A 74 8.38 -1.26 17.36
C VAL A 74 6.89 -1.13 17.01
N ALA A 75 6.40 -1.78 15.96
CA ALA A 75 4.99 -1.75 15.62
C ALA A 75 4.11 -2.31 16.75
N SER A 76 4.54 -3.38 17.41
CA SER A 76 3.81 -3.98 18.53
C SER A 76 3.69 -3.04 19.74
N GLN A 77 4.68 -2.16 19.93
CA GLN A 77 4.72 -1.22 21.06
C GLN A 77 4.04 0.11 20.75
N PHE A 78 4.23 0.64 19.53
CA PHE A 78 3.85 2.01 19.20
C PHE A 78 2.60 2.11 18.32
N SER A 79 2.36 1.13 17.45
CA SER A 79 1.31 1.23 16.45
C SER A 79 -0.08 1.21 17.08
N GLU A 80 -0.98 2.03 16.55
CA GLU A 80 -2.40 2.09 16.88
C GLU A 80 -3.24 1.23 15.91
N ASP A 81 -2.61 0.69 14.86
CA ASP A 81 -3.19 -0.28 13.95
C ASP A 81 -2.27 -1.50 13.79
N LYS A 82 -2.87 -2.68 13.65
CA LYS A 82 -2.17 -3.97 13.49
C LYS A 82 -1.03 -4.26 14.47
N ALA A 83 -1.02 -3.62 15.65
CA ALA A 83 0.07 -3.76 16.62
C ALA A 83 0.33 -5.23 17.00
N ARG A 84 -0.73 -6.00 17.25
CA ARG A 84 -0.62 -7.44 17.58
C ARG A 84 -0.08 -8.30 16.44
N GLN A 85 -0.12 -7.80 15.20
CA GLN A 85 0.45 -8.44 14.01
C GLN A 85 1.82 -7.85 13.66
N GLY A 86 2.43 -7.07 14.56
CA GLY A 86 3.66 -6.34 14.29
C GLY A 86 3.53 -5.33 13.15
N GLY A 87 2.33 -4.79 12.93
CA GLY A 87 2.05 -3.80 11.88
C GLY A 87 1.70 -4.40 10.52
N ASP A 88 1.51 -5.72 10.41
CA ASP A 88 1.27 -6.39 9.12
C ASP A 88 -0.13 -6.07 8.57
N LEU A 89 -0.17 -5.42 7.41
CA LEU A 89 -1.42 -5.19 6.66
C LEU A 89 -1.67 -6.30 5.63
N GLY A 90 -0.70 -7.16 5.38
CA GLY A 90 -0.75 -8.19 4.35
C GLY A 90 -0.72 -7.61 2.94
N TRP A 91 -1.36 -8.34 2.02
CA TRP A 91 -1.43 -7.98 0.61
C TRP A 91 -2.43 -6.84 0.36
N MET A 92 -1.94 -5.75 -0.22
CA MET A 92 -2.70 -4.54 -0.54
C MET A 92 -2.56 -4.21 -2.02
N THR A 93 -3.68 -3.99 -2.70
CA THR A 93 -3.69 -3.64 -4.13
C THR A 93 -3.68 -2.13 -4.32
N ARG A 94 -3.18 -1.66 -5.47
CA ARG A 94 -3.39 -0.26 -5.86
C ARG A 94 -4.89 0.09 -5.84
N GLY A 95 -5.23 1.20 -5.20
CA GLY A 95 -6.60 1.68 -4.97
C GLY A 95 -7.20 1.30 -3.61
N SER A 96 -6.65 0.33 -2.87
CA SER A 96 -7.14 -0.04 -1.53
C SER A 96 -6.47 0.72 -0.38
N MET A 97 -5.49 1.56 -0.70
CA MET A 97 -4.72 2.37 0.25
C MET A 97 -5.11 3.85 0.12
N VAL A 98 -4.97 4.62 1.20
CA VAL A 98 -5.14 6.08 1.13
C VAL A 98 -4.01 6.71 0.32
N GLY A 99 -4.31 7.78 -0.44
CA GLY A 99 -3.40 8.36 -1.44
C GLY A 99 -1.94 8.52 -0.98
N PRO A 100 -1.66 9.29 0.10
CA PRO A 100 -0.28 9.50 0.56
C PRO A 100 0.42 8.20 0.99
N PHE A 101 -0.31 7.28 1.62
CA PHE A 101 0.23 5.98 2.01
C PHE A 101 0.59 5.15 0.77
N GLN A 102 -0.30 5.13 -0.22
CA GLN A 102 -0.10 4.39 -1.46
C GLN A 102 1.14 4.88 -2.21
N GLU A 103 1.25 6.20 -2.40
CA GLU A 103 2.36 6.80 -3.13
C GLU A 103 3.70 6.45 -2.47
N ALA A 104 3.78 6.59 -1.15
CA ALA A 104 4.97 6.23 -0.40
C ALA A 104 5.28 4.72 -0.45
N ALA A 105 4.27 3.85 -0.29
CA ALA A 105 4.45 2.40 -0.34
C ALA A 105 4.96 1.95 -1.72
N PHE A 106 4.42 2.48 -2.81
CA PHE A 106 4.88 2.13 -4.17
C PHE A 106 6.25 2.72 -4.53
N ALA A 107 6.67 3.81 -3.87
CA ALA A 107 8.01 4.37 -4.04
C ALA A 107 9.09 3.56 -3.30
N LEU A 108 8.73 2.80 -2.26
CA LEU A 108 9.68 1.98 -1.53
C LEU A 108 10.08 0.71 -2.30
N PRO A 109 11.38 0.34 -2.27
CA PRO A 109 11.82 -0.98 -2.71
C PRO A 109 11.34 -2.06 -1.74
N VAL A 110 11.27 -3.30 -2.23
CA VAL A 110 11.02 -4.46 -1.38
C VAL A 110 12.23 -4.68 -0.46
N SER A 111 11.97 -4.91 0.83
CA SER A 111 12.99 -5.15 1.85
C SER A 111 12.54 -6.21 2.84
N GLY A 112 13.50 -6.82 3.54
CA GLY A 112 13.23 -7.80 4.59
C GLY A 112 13.39 -7.20 5.99
N MET A 113 12.88 -7.91 6.99
CA MET A 113 12.93 -7.48 8.40
C MET A 113 14.35 -7.29 8.96
N ASP A 114 15.34 -7.99 8.41
CA ASP A 114 16.75 -7.87 8.84
C ASP A 114 17.45 -6.63 8.28
N LYS A 115 16.98 -6.13 7.13
CA LYS A 115 17.50 -4.93 6.45
C LYS A 115 16.32 -4.09 5.95
N PRO A 116 15.51 -3.53 6.86
CA PRO A 116 14.26 -2.89 6.50
C PRO A 116 14.52 -1.56 5.80
N MET A 117 13.82 -1.33 4.70
CA MET A 117 13.72 -0.02 4.07
C MET A 117 12.32 0.51 4.34
N TYR A 118 12.26 1.68 4.97
CA TYR A 118 11.01 2.30 5.37
C TYR A 118 11.02 3.80 5.09
N THR A 119 9.83 4.40 5.11
CA THR A 119 9.68 5.85 4.91
C THR A 119 10.35 6.64 6.03
N ASP A 120 11.28 7.53 5.67
CA ASP A 120 11.85 8.55 6.54
C ASP A 120 11.92 9.85 5.74
N PRO A 121 11.11 10.89 6.07
CA PRO A 121 10.27 11.05 7.27
C PRO A 121 8.94 10.25 7.27
N PRO A 122 8.20 10.19 8.39
CA PRO A 122 6.86 9.58 8.46
C PRO A 122 5.84 10.22 7.50
N VAL A 123 4.95 9.41 6.96
CA VAL A 123 3.91 9.81 6.00
C VAL A 123 2.65 10.26 6.72
N LYS A 124 2.21 11.50 6.52
CA LYS A 124 0.94 12.00 7.07
C LYS A 124 -0.25 11.52 6.23
N THR A 125 -1.29 11.06 6.91
CA THR A 125 -2.60 10.77 6.32
C THR A 125 -3.70 11.32 7.24
N LYS A 126 -4.97 11.13 6.85
CA LYS A 126 -6.12 11.42 7.71
C LYS A 126 -6.17 10.60 9.01
N PHE A 127 -5.47 9.46 9.07
CA PHE A 127 -5.44 8.59 10.24
C PHE A 127 -4.34 8.93 11.24
N GLY A 128 -3.40 9.80 10.87
CA GLY A 128 -2.18 10.00 11.66
C GLY A 128 -0.93 9.94 10.78
N TYR A 129 0.17 9.56 11.40
CA TYR A 129 1.48 9.42 10.79
C TYR A 129 1.85 7.95 10.66
N HIS A 130 2.44 7.60 9.53
CA HIS A 130 2.81 6.23 9.19
C HIS A 130 4.30 6.12 8.95
N ILE A 131 4.92 5.11 9.52
CA ILE A 131 6.19 4.57 9.01
C ILE A 131 5.82 3.31 8.23
N ILE A 132 6.20 3.23 6.95
CA ILE A 132 5.76 2.18 6.03
C ILE A 132 6.97 1.38 5.58
N MET A 133 6.85 0.07 5.49
CA MET A 133 7.82 -0.82 4.84
C MET A 133 7.11 -1.81 3.89
N VAL A 134 7.82 -2.26 2.86
CA VAL A 134 7.30 -3.19 1.85
C VAL A 134 8.09 -4.49 1.89
N GLU A 135 7.37 -5.60 2.08
CA GLU A 135 7.94 -6.96 2.17
C GLU A 135 7.81 -7.75 0.86
N GLY A 136 6.95 -7.32 -0.06
CA GLY A 136 6.78 -7.98 -1.36
C GLY A 136 6.04 -7.13 -2.38
N ARG A 137 6.25 -7.43 -3.67
CA ARG A 137 5.60 -6.77 -4.82
C ARG A 137 5.26 -7.81 -5.88
N LYS A 138 4.04 -7.77 -6.42
CA LYS A 138 3.61 -8.54 -7.60
C LYS A 138 2.71 -7.70 -8.48
#